data_AF-R5L3E4-F1
#
_entry.id   AF-R5L3E4-F1
#
_cell.length_a   1.000
_cell.length_b   1.000
_cell.length_c   1.000
_cell.angle_alpha   90.00
_cell.angle_beta   90.00
_cell.angle_gamma   90.00
#
_symmetry.space_group_name_H-M   'P 1'
#
loop_
_entity.id
_entity.type
_entity.pdbx_description
1 polymer ?
#
loop_
_entity_poly.entity_id
_entity_poly.type
_entity_poly.pdbx_seq_one_letter_code
_entity_poly.pdbx_strand_id
1 'polypeptide(L)'
;MARAHKAAGYDGIFVTDHFFNANTAVPRDLPWEDRVDRYFLGYEHAKEVGDEIGLKVWFGCEFTVYNADFLIYGMEKDWMKANEELLMHTDERVLFSKLRNELDCFIVHAHPFRHASYIHHISLYPYDVDAVETINASHDPRKLYDERAKLYADSYGLIKTGGSDSHHLDKLFGGGIDVPEPINCPADYHRLLMEGKVYPRERTLPV
;
A
#
# COMPACT_ATOMS: atom_id res chain seq x y z
N MET A 1 11.82 -9.14 -4.91
CA MET A 1 11.05 -8.94 -3.65
C MET A 1 10.41 -10.22 -3.11
N ALA A 2 9.63 -11.00 -3.86
CA ALA A 2 8.93 -12.20 -3.35
C ALA A 2 9.85 -13.21 -2.64
N ARG A 3 10.92 -13.69 -3.31
CA ARG A 3 11.88 -14.64 -2.71
C ARG A 3 12.50 -14.12 -1.42
N ALA A 4 12.83 -12.82 -1.36
CA ALA A 4 13.42 -12.20 -0.17
C ALA A 4 12.44 -12.15 1.01
N HIS A 5 11.18 -11.78 0.78
CA HIS A 5 10.15 -11.77 1.83
C HIS A 5 9.85 -13.19 2.33
N LYS A 6 9.77 -14.17 1.42
CA LYS A 6 9.60 -15.58 1.84
C LYS A 6 10.77 -16.06 2.70
N ALA A 7 12.01 -15.76 2.30
CA ALA A 7 13.21 -16.10 3.06
C ALA A 7 13.26 -15.41 4.43
N ALA A 8 12.73 -14.19 4.54
CA ALA A 8 12.59 -13.45 5.79
C ALA A 8 11.44 -13.96 6.69
N GLY A 9 10.65 -14.93 6.22
CA GLY A 9 9.60 -15.58 7.00
C GLY A 9 8.24 -14.93 6.95
N TYR A 10 7.97 -14.07 5.95
CA TYR A 10 6.62 -13.55 5.72
C TYR A 10 5.70 -14.63 5.12
N ASP A 11 4.46 -14.68 5.58
CA ASP A 11 3.42 -15.57 5.05
C ASP A 11 2.84 -15.09 3.72
N GLY A 12 2.80 -13.77 3.51
CA GLY A 12 2.33 -13.16 2.28
C GLY A 12 2.73 -11.70 2.16
N ILE A 13 2.56 -11.15 0.95
CA ILE A 13 2.84 -9.75 0.61
C ILE A 13 1.74 -9.17 -0.26
N PHE A 14 1.56 -7.85 -0.17
CA PHE A 14 0.90 -7.06 -1.20
C PHE A 14 1.96 -6.38 -2.06
N VAL A 15 1.77 -6.36 -3.37
CA VAL A 15 2.57 -5.56 -4.30
C VAL A 15 1.81 -4.27 -4.56
N THR A 16 2.36 -3.14 -4.15
CA THR A 16 1.73 -1.82 -4.16
C THR A 16 2.56 -0.83 -4.96
N ASP A 17 2.84 -1.15 -6.23
CA ASP A 17 3.62 -0.24 -7.08
C ASP A 17 2.92 1.13 -7.22
N HIS A 18 3.70 2.20 -7.34
CA HIS A 18 3.21 3.55 -7.58
C HIS A 18 2.35 3.64 -8.85
N PHE A 19 1.17 4.23 -8.71
CA PHE A 19 0.23 4.47 -9.80
C PHE A 19 0.68 5.63 -10.72
N PHE A 20 -0.12 5.92 -11.75
CA PHE A 20 0.21 6.86 -12.82
C PHE A 20 0.30 8.33 -12.41
N ASN A 21 -0.26 8.69 -11.25
CA ASN A 21 -0.14 10.01 -10.61
C ASN A 21 1.15 10.16 -9.78
N ALA A 22 2.06 9.19 -9.86
CA ALA A 22 3.31 9.14 -9.12
C ALA A 22 4.49 8.75 -10.04
N ASN A 23 5.63 8.39 -9.42
CA ASN A 23 6.77 7.87 -10.17
C ASN A 23 6.53 6.40 -10.54
N THR A 24 6.33 6.13 -11.82
CA THR A 24 6.03 4.78 -12.33
C THR A 24 6.92 4.43 -13.51
N ALA A 25 7.22 3.13 -13.69
CA ALA A 25 7.97 2.62 -14.83
C ALA A 25 7.12 2.48 -16.11
N VAL A 26 5.79 2.68 -16.02
CA VAL A 26 4.87 2.54 -17.14
C VAL A 26 4.97 3.76 -18.07
N PRO A 27 5.23 3.58 -19.38
CA PRO A 27 5.27 4.68 -20.34
C PRO A 27 3.94 5.45 -20.43
N ARG A 28 4.01 6.77 -20.54
CA ARG A 28 2.84 7.66 -20.54
C ARG A 28 2.09 7.74 -21.87
N ASP A 29 2.75 7.33 -22.96
CA ASP A 29 2.29 7.42 -24.34
C ASP A 29 1.52 6.17 -24.81
N LEU A 30 1.44 5.14 -23.97
CA LEU A 30 0.63 3.95 -24.25
C LEU A 30 -0.87 4.24 -24.09
N PRO A 31 -1.75 3.56 -24.87
CA PRO A 31 -3.18 3.53 -24.61
C PRO A 31 -3.49 3.11 -23.17
N TRP A 32 -4.59 3.61 -22.61
CA TRP A 32 -4.95 3.38 -21.20
C TRP A 32 -4.92 1.90 -20.80
N GLU A 33 -5.60 1.04 -21.55
CA GLU A 33 -5.66 -0.39 -21.23
C GLU A 33 -4.27 -1.04 -21.24
N ASP A 34 -3.41 -0.66 -22.19
CA ASP A 34 -2.03 -1.13 -22.28
C ASP A 34 -1.19 -0.63 -21.10
N ARG A 35 -1.43 0.60 -20.63
CA ARG A 35 -0.79 1.12 -19.41
C ARG A 35 -1.19 0.30 -18.19
N VAL A 36 -2.48 0.00 -18.03
CA VAL A 36 -2.97 -0.85 -16.94
C VAL A 36 -2.39 -2.26 -17.05
N ASP A 37 -2.31 -2.84 -18.24
CA ASP A 37 -1.67 -4.14 -18.44
C ASP A 37 -0.20 -4.13 -18.01
N ARG A 38 0.55 -3.08 -18.37
CA ARG A 38 1.94 -2.92 -17.95
C ARG A 38 2.09 -2.67 -16.46
N TYR A 39 1.18 -1.93 -15.85
CA TYR A 39 1.19 -1.67 -14.41
C TYR A 39 1.06 -2.95 -13.58
N PHE A 40 0.24 -3.91 -14.04
CA PHE A 40 0.03 -5.17 -13.34
C PHE A 40 1.21 -6.14 -13.41
N LEU A 41 2.19 -5.95 -14.31
CA LEU A 41 3.29 -6.90 -14.49
C LEU A 41 4.13 -7.10 -13.22
N GLY A 42 4.34 -6.06 -12.42
CA GLY A 42 5.07 -6.17 -11.15
C GLY A 42 4.42 -7.17 -10.20
N TYR A 43 3.10 -7.05 -10.03
CA TYR A 43 2.28 -7.97 -9.26
C TYR A 43 2.21 -9.37 -9.89
N GLU A 44 1.94 -9.46 -11.20
CA GLU A 44 1.76 -10.75 -11.90
C GLU A 44 3.02 -11.61 -11.83
N HIS A 45 4.20 -11.03 -12.08
CA HIS A 45 5.47 -11.75 -11.93
C HIS A 45 5.76 -12.15 -10.47
N ALA A 46 5.42 -11.27 -9.51
CA ALA A 46 5.58 -11.61 -8.09
C ALA A 46 4.64 -12.74 -7.67
N LYS A 47 3.42 -12.76 -8.20
CA LYS A 47 2.40 -13.79 -7.97
C LYS A 47 2.84 -15.15 -8.51
N GLU A 48 3.33 -15.18 -9.75
CA GLU A 48 3.88 -16.41 -10.36
C GLU A 48 5.00 -17.00 -9.49
N VAL A 49 5.99 -16.19 -9.11
CA VAL A 49 7.07 -16.63 -8.21
C VAL A 49 6.55 -17.01 -6.83
N GLY A 50 5.55 -16.28 -6.32
CA GLY A 50 4.93 -16.56 -5.02
C GLY A 50 4.28 -17.94 -4.98
N ASP A 51 3.53 -18.28 -6.03
CA ASP A 51 2.87 -19.58 -6.19
C ASP A 51 3.89 -20.73 -6.23
N GLU A 52 5.04 -20.53 -6.88
CA GLU A 52 6.12 -21.52 -6.91
C GLU A 52 6.75 -21.78 -5.53
N ILE A 53 6.90 -20.75 -4.70
CA ILE A 53 7.65 -20.81 -3.43
C ILE A 53 6.76 -20.86 -2.19
N GLY A 54 5.43 -20.91 -2.37
CA GLY A 54 4.45 -20.90 -1.30
C GLY A 54 4.43 -19.57 -0.51
N LEU A 55 4.60 -18.44 -1.20
CA LEU A 55 4.34 -17.09 -0.67
C LEU A 55 3.02 -16.59 -1.24
N LYS A 56 2.10 -16.16 -0.37
CA LYS A 56 0.86 -15.54 -0.83
C LYS A 56 1.14 -14.13 -1.36
N VAL A 57 0.65 -13.81 -2.54
CA VAL A 57 0.87 -12.50 -3.16
C VAL A 57 -0.47 -11.94 -3.61
N TRP A 58 -0.73 -10.70 -3.23
CA TRP A 58 -1.93 -9.97 -3.62
C TRP A 58 -1.58 -8.63 -4.25
N PHE A 59 -2.52 -8.10 -5.02
CA PHE A 59 -2.40 -6.79 -5.63
C PHE A 59 -2.85 -5.69 -4.66
N GLY A 60 -2.13 -4.58 -4.69
CA GLY A 60 -2.54 -3.30 -4.16
C GLY A 60 -1.99 -2.19 -5.04
N CYS A 61 -2.35 -0.95 -4.75
CA CYS A 61 -1.96 0.22 -5.53
C CYS A 61 -1.49 1.32 -4.60
N GLU A 62 -0.33 1.93 -4.86
CA GLU A 62 0.08 3.16 -4.16
C GLU A 62 -0.30 4.37 -5.01
N PHE A 63 -1.34 5.08 -4.60
CA PHE A 63 -1.93 6.22 -5.29
C PHE A 63 -1.48 7.53 -4.63
N THR A 64 -1.05 8.52 -5.41
CA THR A 64 -0.46 9.76 -4.87
C THR A 64 -1.35 10.98 -5.10
N VAL A 65 -1.68 11.72 -4.04
CA VAL A 65 -2.42 12.99 -4.11
C VAL A 65 -1.65 14.07 -3.37
N TYR A 66 -1.27 15.15 -4.08
CA TYR A 66 -0.47 16.26 -3.52
C TYR A 66 0.79 15.81 -2.75
N ASN A 67 1.48 14.78 -3.24
CA ASN A 67 2.65 14.12 -2.59
C ASN A 67 2.34 13.40 -1.26
N ALA A 68 1.08 13.16 -0.95
CA ALA A 68 0.66 12.17 0.05
C ALA A 68 0.30 10.86 -0.65
N ASP A 69 0.72 9.73 -0.09
CA ASP A 69 0.57 8.41 -0.68
C ASP A 69 -0.50 7.59 0.03
N PHE A 70 -1.24 6.79 -0.75
CA PHE A 70 -2.37 5.99 -0.27
C PHE A 70 -2.25 4.57 -0.80
N LEU A 71 -2.20 3.59 0.08
CA LEU A 71 -2.29 2.18 -0.30
C LEU A 71 -3.77 1.82 -0.44
N ILE A 72 -4.18 1.51 -1.66
CA ILE A 72 -5.53 1.11 -2.02
C ILE A 72 -5.52 -0.38 -2.30
N TYR A 73 -6.38 -1.12 -1.60
CA TYR A 73 -6.50 -2.56 -1.71
C TYR A 73 -7.89 -2.94 -2.20
N GLY A 74 -8.00 -4.05 -2.93
CA GLY A 74 -9.27 -4.57 -3.44
C GLY A 74 -9.64 -4.12 -4.86
N MET A 75 -8.84 -3.25 -5.48
CA MET A 75 -9.05 -2.89 -6.89
C MET A 75 -8.73 -4.06 -7.83
N GLU A 76 -9.56 -4.21 -8.87
CA GLU A 76 -9.39 -5.23 -9.90
C GLU A 76 -8.90 -4.62 -11.23
N LYS A 77 -8.12 -5.41 -11.98
CA LYS A 77 -7.52 -4.98 -13.25
C LYS A 77 -8.55 -4.48 -14.26
N ASP A 78 -9.62 -5.25 -14.47
CA ASP A 78 -10.66 -4.91 -15.44
C ASP A 78 -11.43 -3.65 -15.04
N TRP A 79 -11.64 -3.45 -13.73
CA TRP A 79 -12.20 -2.20 -13.23
C TRP A 79 -11.26 -1.03 -13.53
N MET A 80 -9.95 -1.16 -13.27
CA MET A 80 -9.00 -0.09 -13.59
C MET A 80 -8.99 0.23 -15.10
N LYS A 81 -9.04 -0.78 -15.97
CA LYS A 81 -9.16 -0.59 -17.43
C LYS A 81 -10.41 0.19 -17.83
N ALA A 82 -11.54 -0.08 -17.21
CA ALA A 82 -12.81 0.55 -17.56
C ALA A 82 -13.00 1.98 -16.99
N ASN A 83 -12.13 2.44 -16.08
CA ASN A 83 -12.38 3.63 -15.26
C ASN A 83 -11.25 4.68 -15.32
N GLU A 84 -10.66 4.92 -16.50
CA GLU A 84 -9.62 5.96 -16.73
C GLU A 84 -10.01 7.33 -16.17
N GLU A 85 -11.20 7.82 -16.55
CA GLU A 85 -11.67 9.15 -16.16
C GLU A 85 -11.78 9.31 -14.64
N LEU A 86 -12.26 8.26 -13.95
CA LEU A 86 -12.35 8.26 -12.49
C LEU A 86 -10.96 8.25 -11.84
N LEU A 87 -10.01 7.50 -12.40
CA LEU A 87 -8.68 7.35 -11.81
C LEU A 87 -7.76 8.55 -12.08
N MET A 88 -7.96 9.27 -13.19
CA MET A 88 -7.03 10.32 -13.63
C MET A 88 -7.56 11.75 -13.47
N HIS A 89 -8.88 11.93 -13.44
CA HIS A 89 -9.48 13.26 -13.59
C HIS A 89 -10.53 13.62 -12.53
N THR A 90 -10.94 12.65 -11.70
CA THR A 90 -11.90 12.90 -10.63
C THR A 90 -11.24 13.42 -9.36
N ASP A 91 -11.96 14.26 -8.62
CA ASP A 91 -11.59 14.69 -7.27
C ASP A 91 -11.29 13.47 -6.37
N GLU A 92 -10.18 13.51 -5.65
CA GLU A 92 -9.70 12.35 -4.91
C GLU A 92 -10.68 11.88 -3.83
N ARG A 93 -11.46 12.79 -3.24
CA ARG A 93 -12.40 12.44 -2.16
C ARG A 93 -13.63 11.75 -2.74
N VAL A 94 -14.06 12.17 -3.93
CA VAL A 94 -15.11 11.47 -4.69
C VAL A 94 -14.62 10.07 -5.08
N LEU A 95 -13.39 9.94 -5.58
CA LEU A 95 -12.79 8.64 -5.89
C LEU A 95 -12.71 7.75 -4.64
N PHE A 96 -12.13 8.24 -3.54
CA PHE A 96 -11.96 7.47 -2.30
C PHE A 96 -13.31 7.09 -1.67
N SER A 97 -14.31 7.96 -1.73
CA SER A 97 -15.67 7.63 -1.32
C SER A 97 -16.24 6.48 -2.16
N LYS A 98 -16.11 6.55 -3.49
CA LYS A 98 -16.59 5.50 -4.39
C LYS A 98 -15.89 4.17 -4.15
N LEU A 99 -14.56 4.19 -4.03
CA LEU A 99 -13.76 3.00 -3.76
C LEU A 99 -14.17 2.31 -2.45
N ARG A 100 -14.42 3.05 -1.37
CA ARG A 100 -14.76 2.46 -0.06
C ARG A 100 -16.23 2.05 0.09
N ASN A 101 -17.14 2.79 -0.56
CA ASN A 101 -18.59 2.61 -0.34
C ASN A 101 -19.28 1.79 -1.42
N GLU A 102 -18.73 1.76 -2.65
CA GLU A 102 -19.33 1.06 -3.78
C GLU A 102 -18.50 -0.15 -4.24
N LEU A 103 -17.21 -0.16 -3.93
CA LEU A 103 -16.33 -1.31 -4.13
C LEU A 103 -15.91 -1.83 -2.76
N ASP A 104 -15.58 -3.12 -2.67
CA ASP A 104 -15.02 -3.71 -1.44
C ASP A 104 -13.53 -3.32 -1.26
N CYS A 105 -13.17 -2.07 -1.60
CA CYS A 105 -11.83 -1.54 -1.41
C CYS A 105 -11.69 -0.89 -0.04
N PHE A 106 -10.45 -0.82 0.44
CA PHE A 106 -10.10 -0.05 1.62
C PHE A 106 -8.78 0.70 1.39
N ILE A 107 -8.62 1.80 2.12
CA ILE A 107 -7.59 2.79 1.87
C ILE A 107 -6.77 3.03 3.14
N VAL A 108 -5.45 2.92 3.02
CA VAL A 108 -4.50 3.22 4.08
C VAL A 108 -3.70 4.46 3.70
N HIS A 109 -3.66 5.46 4.58
CA HIS A 109 -2.73 6.59 4.40
C HIS A 109 -1.30 6.12 4.65
N ALA A 110 -0.49 6.06 3.60
CA ALA A 110 0.88 5.59 3.64
C ALA A 110 1.80 6.68 4.21
N HIS A 111 2.68 6.30 5.13
CA HIS A 111 3.76 7.13 5.70
C HIS A 111 3.48 8.66 5.78
N PRO A 112 2.36 9.11 6.42
CA PRO A 112 1.79 10.46 6.25
C PRO A 112 2.67 11.62 6.72
N PHE A 113 3.75 11.33 7.46
CA PHE A 113 4.68 12.33 7.99
C PHE A 113 6.09 12.18 7.42
N ARG A 114 6.29 11.38 6.36
CA ARG A 114 7.55 11.32 5.62
C ARG A 114 7.92 12.72 5.16
N HIS A 115 9.20 13.06 5.31
CA HIS A 115 9.74 14.29 4.78
C HIS A 115 10.85 13.97 3.78
N ALA A 116 10.64 14.40 2.55
CA ALA A 116 11.58 14.27 1.44
C ALA A 116 11.65 15.60 0.69
N SER A 117 12.69 15.81 -0.12
CA SER A 117 12.91 17.08 -0.83
C SER A 117 11.79 17.47 -1.80
N TYR A 118 11.00 16.48 -2.27
CA TYR A 118 9.85 16.68 -3.16
C TYR A 118 8.53 16.89 -2.41
N ILE A 119 8.51 16.75 -1.08
CA ILE A 119 7.31 16.91 -0.25
C ILE A 119 7.34 18.31 0.37
N HIS A 120 6.59 19.23 -0.23
CA HIS A 120 6.53 20.62 0.21
C HIS A 120 5.58 20.84 1.39
N HIS A 121 4.51 20.05 1.48
CA HIS A 121 3.48 20.14 2.51
C HIS A 121 3.03 18.75 2.95
N ILE A 122 2.56 18.64 4.19
CA ILE A 122 1.89 17.44 4.69
C ILE A 122 0.39 17.61 4.47
N SER A 123 -0.22 16.67 3.75
CA SER A 123 -1.66 16.64 3.47
C SER A 123 -2.28 15.48 4.25
N LEU A 124 -3.23 15.75 5.14
CA LEU A 124 -3.88 14.73 5.97
C LEU A 124 -5.33 14.51 5.53
N TYR A 125 -5.74 13.24 5.49
CA TYR A 125 -7.03 12.77 4.97
C TYR A 125 -7.83 11.95 6.00
N PRO A 126 -8.03 12.45 7.23
CA PRO A 126 -8.56 11.64 8.34
C PRO A 126 -9.98 11.10 8.15
N TYR A 127 -10.75 11.64 7.20
CA TYR A 127 -12.13 11.22 6.93
C TYR A 127 -12.24 10.41 5.63
N ASP A 128 -11.15 10.32 4.87
CA ASP A 128 -11.13 9.77 3.52
C ASP A 128 -10.40 8.41 3.46
N VAL A 129 -9.89 7.92 4.60
CA VAL A 129 -9.14 6.64 4.73
C VAL A 129 -9.74 5.74 5.81
N ASP A 130 -9.42 4.45 5.76
CA ASP A 130 -9.86 3.44 6.74
C ASP A 130 -8.79 3.16 7.81
N ALA A 131 -7.51 3.35 7.46
CA ALA A 131 -6.39 3.17 8.37
C ALA A 131 -5.20 4.07 8.02
N VAL A 132 -4.20 4.06 8.89
CA VAL A 132 -2.95 4.81 8.75
C VAL A 132 -1.77 3.85 8.90
N GLU A 133 -0.79 3.96 8.00
CA GLU A 133 0.51 3.32 8.18
C GLU A 133 1.28 4.05 9.29
N THR A 134 1.43 3.37 10.43
CA THR A 134 2.08 3.91 11.64
C THR A 134 3.44 3.28 11.93
N ILE A 135 3.81 2.26 11.15
CA ILE A 135 5.14 1.69 11.08
C ILE A 135 5.50 1.58 9.61
N ASN A 136 6.49 2.33 9.18
CA ASN A 136 7.09 2.16 7.87
C ASN A 136 8.58 1.90 8.07
N ALA A 137 8.98 0.65 7.90
CA ALA A 137 10.34 0.23 8.27
C ALA A 137 11.43 0.81 7.37
N SER A 138 11.09 1.39 6.19
CA SER A 138 12.09 2.06 5.35
C SER A 138 12.55 3.39 5.93
N HIS A 139 11.79 3.95 6.88
CA HIS A 139 12.13 5.23 7.51
C HIS A 139 13.44 5.19 8.29
N ASP A 140 14.15 6.32 8.27
CA ASP A 140 15.29 6.53 9.15
C ASP A 140 14.80 6.56 10.62
N PRO A 141 15.22 5.61 11.48
CA PRO A 141 14.71 5.50 12.85
C PRO A 141 15.09 6.68 13.74
N ARG A 142 15.95 7.59 13.26
CA ARG A 142 16.28 8.86 13.96
C ARG A 142 15.23 9.95 13.71
N LYS A 143 14.27 9.72 12.81
CA LYS A 143 13.21 10.66 12.45
C LYS A 143 11.92 10.29 13.17
N LEU A 144 11.10 11.30 13.44
CA LEU A 144 9.85 11.14 14.17
C LEU A 144 8.62 10.86 13.27
N TYR A 145 8.82 10.25 12.11
CA TYR A 145 7.75 10.10 11.11
C TYR A 145 6.67 9.14 11.62
N ASP A 146 7.08 7.98 12.11
CA ASP A 146 6.18 6.95 12.62
C ASP A 146 5.50 7.37 13.93
N GLU A 147 6.19 8.07 14.84
CA GLU A 147 5.53 8.59 16.04
C GLU A 147 4.46 9.64 15.70
N ARG A 148 4.69 10.48 14.70
CA ARG A 148 3.68 11.45 14.26
C ARG A 148 2.50 10.76 13.58
N ALA A 149 2.74 9.73 12.79
CA ALA A 149 1.67 8.92 12.20
C ALA A 149 0.81 8.25 13.28
N LYS A 150 1.42 7.73 14.35
CA LYS A 150 0.70 7.19 15.53
C LYS A 150 -0.18 8.26 16.19
N LEU A 151 0.38 9.44 16.47
CA LEU A 151 -0.37 10.55 17.08
C LEU A 151 -1.54 11.02 16.20
N TYR A 152 -1.34 11.07 14.88
CA TYR A 152 -2.40 11.38 13.92
C TYR A 152 -3.51 10.32 13.95
N ALA A 153 -3.15 9.04 13.88
CA ALA A 153 -4.13 7.96 13.95
C ALA A 153 -4.92 8.00 15.27
N ASP A 154 -4.23 8.19 16.40
CA ASP A 154 -4.86 8.29 17.72
C ASP A 154 -5.81 9.49 17.85
N SER A 155 -5.43 10.64 17.28
CA SER A 155 -6.22 11.86 17.35
C SER A 155 -7.58 11.76 16.62
N TYR A 156 -7.67 10.91 15.60
CA TYR A 156 -8.88 10.70 14.80
C TYR A 156 -9.53 9.34 15.04
N GLY A 157 -8.97 8.50 15.92
CA GLY A 157 -9.47 7.14 16.17
C GLY A 157 -9.31 6.20 14.97
N LEU A 158 -8.30 6.42 14.13
CA LEU A 158 -8.05 5.60 12.93
C LEU A 158 -7.32 4.30 13.28
N ILE A 159 -7.63 3.25 12.53
CA ILE A 159 -6.96 1.95 12.65
C ILE A 159 -5.50 2.10 12.22
N LYS A 160 -4.61 1.35 12.87
CA LYS A 160 -3.16 1.41 12.64
C LYS A 160 -2.70 0.17 11.88
N THR A 161 -1.87 0.36 10.88
CA THR A 161 -1.21 -0.72 10.15
C THR A 161 0.25 -0.37 9.86
N GLY A 162 0.97 -1.23 9.15
CA GLY A 162 2.41 -1.09 8.93
C GLY A 162 2.90 -1.83 7.70
N GLY A 163 4.02 -1.38 7.15
CA GLY A 163 4.59 -1.86 5.91
C GLY A 163 6.11 -1.75 5.88
N SER A 164 6.72 -2.39 4.88
CA SER A 164 8.16 -2.37 4.67
C SER A 164 8.62 -1.27 3.71
N ASP A 165 7.73 -0.80 2.84
CA ASP A 165 8.02 0.17 1.77
C ASP A 165 9.29 -0.19 0.98
N SER A 166 9.34 -1.45 0.56
CA SER A 166 10.56 -2.08 0.01
C SER A 166 10.85 -1.61 -1.41
N HIS A 167 11.97 -0.91 -1.57
CA HIS A 167 12.43 -0.36 -2.86
C HIS A 167 13.82 -0.86 -3.29
N HIS A 168 14.49 -1.65 -2.45
CA HIS A 168 15.88 -2.06 -2.65
C HIS A 168 16.00 -3.57 -2.88
N LEU A 169 16.81 -3.97 -3.86
CA LEU A 169 17.06 -5.38 -4.16
C LEU A 169 18.05 -6.03 -3.19
N ASP A 170 18.89 -5.21 -2.57
CA ASP A 170 19.98 -5.59 -1.66
C ASP A 170 19.63 -5.42 -0.18
N LYS A 171 18.46 -4.86 0.13
CA LYS A 171 18.04 -4.60 1.51
C LYS A 171 16.54 -4.77 1.70
N LEU A 172 16.17 -5.52 2.74
CA LEU A 172 14.80 -5.64 3.23
C LEU A 172 14.69 -5.02 4.63
N PHE A 173 13.78 -4.08 4.84
CA PHE A 173 13.69 -3.30 6.08
C PHE A 173 12.92 -3.99 7.22
N GLY A 174 12.18 -5.07 6.96
CA GLY A 174 11.54 -5.89 8.00
C GLY A 174 10.24 -5.36 8.59
N GLY A 175 9.57 -4.40 7.93
CA GLY A 175 8.25 -3.91 8.30
C GLY A 175 7.09 -4.80 7.83
N GLY A 176 5.95 -4.74 8.51
CA GLY A 176 4.74 -5.46 8.14
C GLY A 176 3.71 -5.50 9.27
N ILE A 177 2.91 -6.57 9.28
CA ILE A 177 1.85 -6.79 10.28
C ILE A 177 1.88 -8.22 10.82
N ASP A 178 1.50 -8.37 12.09
CA ASP A 178 1.04 -9.65 12.65
C ASP A 178 -0.49 -9.69 12.63
N VAL A 179 -1.04 -10.88 12.39
CA VAL A 179 -2.48 -11.16 12.45
C VAL A 179 -2.72 -12.49 13.18
N PRO A 180 -3.86 -12.67 13.87
CA PRO A 180 -4.14 -13.88 14.65
C PRO A 180 -4.53 -15.08 13.78
N GLU A 181 -4.83 -14.86 12.51
CA GLU A 181 -5.23 -15.90 11.56
C GLU A 181 -4.70 -15.60 10.15
N PRO A 182 -4.52 -16.61 9.28
CA PRO A 182 -3.96 -16.40 7.95
C PRO A 182 -4.85 -15.54 7.05
N ILE A 183 -4.24 -14.57 6.37
CA ILE A 183 -4.86 -13.86 5.23
C ILE A 183 -4.81 -14.80 4.02
N ASN A 184 -5.94 -15.06 3.36
CA ASN A 184 -6.01 -15.88 2.14
C ASN A 184 -6.47 -15.07 0.92
N CYS A 185 -7.17 -13.97 1.15
CA CYS A 185 -7.53 -12.98 0.14
C CYS A 185 -7.48 -11.55 0.71
N PRO A 186 -7.51 -10.49 -0.12
CA PRO A 186 -7.53 -9.11 0.36
C PRO A 186 -8.68 -8.81 1.33
N ALA A 187 -9.83 -9.46 1.17
CA ALA A 187 -10.99 -9.29 2.06
C ALA A 187 -10.71 -9.81 3.49
N ASP A 188 -9.85 -10.80 3.68
CA ASP A 188 -9.42 -11.23 5.03
C ASP A 188 -8.62 -10.13 5.72
N TYR A 189 -7.73 -9.46 4.98
CA TYR A 189 -6.97 -8.32 5.52
C TYR A 189 -7.92 -7.18 5.90
N HIS A 190 -8.85 -6.81 5.02
CA HIS A 190 -9.84 -5.79 5.30
C HIS A 190 -10.64 -6.11 6.58
N ARG A 191 -11.20 -7.32 6.67
CA ARG A 191 -11.95 -7.77 7.85
C ARG A 191 -11.12 -7.68 9.13
N LEU A 192 -9.89 -8.22 9.11
CA LEU A 192 -9.00 -8.18 10.27
C LEU A 192 -8.61 -6.75 10.68
N LEU A 193 -8.43 -5.86 9.71
CA LEU A 193 -8.17 -4.45 9.93
C LEU A 193 -9.36 -3.82 10.68
N MET A 194 -10.58 -4.00 10.17
CA MET A 194 -11.81 -3.45 10.77
C MET A 194 -12.13 -4.05 12.14
N GLU A 195 -11.77 -5.31 12.39
CA GLU A 195 -11.89 -5.97 13.69
C GLU A 195 -10.81 -5.52 14.71
N GLY A 196 -9.85 -4.68 14.31
CA GLY A 196 -8.74 -4.24 15.16
C GLY A 196 -7.75 -5.35 15.50
N LYS A 197 -7.62 -6.34 14.60
CA LYS A 197 -6.77 -7.54 14.76
C LYS A 197 -5.50 -7.50 13.90
N VAL A 198 -5.16 -6.33 13.38
CA VAL A 198 -3.92 -6.08 12.64
C VAL A 198 -2.95 -5.36 13.57
N TYR A 199 -1.78 -5.95 13.78
CA TYR A 199 -0.77 -5.39 14.68
C TYR A 199 0.46 -5.00 13.87
N PRO A 200 0.73 -3.70 13.65
CA PRO A 200 1.92 -3.28 12.90
C PRO A 200 3.20 -3.68 13.63
N ARG A 201 4.18 -4.18 12.87
CA ARG A 201 5.47 -4.66 13.38
C ARG A 201 6.63 -4.18 12.52
N GLU A 202 7.77 -4.04 13.18
CA GLU A 202 9.07 -3.90 12.55
C GLU A 202 10.01 -4.95 13.17
N ARG A 203 10.75 -5.66 12.33
CA ARG A 203 11.72 -6.68 12.74
C ARG A 203 13.09 -6.30 12.20
N THR A 204 14.13 -6.43 13.02
CA THR A 204 15.50 -6.39 12.50
C THR A 204 15.77 -7.65 11.69
N LEU A 205 15.95 -7.50 10.38
CA LEU A 205 16.37 -8.59 9.52
C LEU A 205 17.89 -8.68 9.44
N PRO A 206 18.48 -9.89 9.42
CA PRO A 206 19.90 -10.04 9.15
C PRO A 206 20.22 -9.53 7.73
N VAL A 207 21.32 -8.81 7.62
CA VAL A 207 21.88 -8.31 6.34
C VAL A 207 22.59 -9.44 5.62
#